data_AF-A0A8S9HEW6-F1
#
_entry.id   AF-A0A8S9HEW6-F1
#
_cell.length_a   1.000
_cell.length_b   1.000
_cell.length_c   1.000
_cell.angle_alpha   90.00
_cell.angle_beta   90.00
_cell.angle_gamma   90.00
#
_symmetry.space_group_name_H-M   'P 1'
#
loop_
_entity.id
_entity.type
_entity.pdbx_description
1 polymer ?
#
loop_
_entity_poly.entity_id
_entity_poly.type
_entity_poly.pdbx_seq_one_letter_code
_entity_poly.pdbx_strand_id
1 'polypeptide(L)'
;MPLPPKLRVFLWKITKGALPLGENLETRGMTENLTCTHCGLKETASHLFLHCQFAIDIWYAAPISNLAAITTTLDFKGALKLGTKLTNLSPIGLHMGPLFP
;
A
#
# COMPACT_ATOMS: atom_id res chain seq x y z
N MET A 1 10.01 -15.52 3.45
CA MET A 1 8.91 -15.41 4.43
C MET A 1 7.60 -15.79 3.76
N PRO A 2 6.87 -16.82 4.21
CA PRO A 2 5.58 -17.17 3.63
C PRO A 2 4.56 -16.06 3.94
N LEU A 3 3.99 -15.47 2.90
CA LEU A 3 2.91 -14.48 3.05
C LEU A 3 1.59 -15.19 3.39
N PRO A 4 0.80 -14.67 4.36
CA PRO A 4 -0.56 -15.15 4.61
C PRO A 4 -1.38 -15.27 3.32
N PRO A 5 -2.17 -16.33 3.13
CA PRO A 5 -2.94 -16.55 1.90
C PRO A 5 -3.83 -15.36 1.51
N LYS A 6 -4.44 -14.70 2.50
CA LYS A 6 -5.26 -13.50 2.30
C LYS A 6 -4.47 -12.36 1.65
N LEU A 7 -3.25 -12.11 2.13
CA LEU A 7 -2.37 -11.08 1.56
C LEU A 7 -1.90 -11.46 0.16
N ARG A 8 -1.60 -12.74 -0.10
CA ARG A 8 -1.23 -13.20 -1.45
C ARG A 8 -2.35 -12.94 -2.47
N VAL A 9 -3.59 -13.29 -2.12
CA VAL A 9 -4.76 -13.07 -2.98
C VAL A 9 -5.01 -11.58 -3.18
N PHE A 10 -4.89 -10.78 -2.12
CA PHE A 10 -5.06 -9.33 -2.19
C PHE A 10 -4.04 -8.69 -3.13
N LEU A 11 -2.75 -8.98 -2.96
CA LEU A 11 -1.67 -8.49 -3.82
C LEU A 11 -1.87 -8.94 -5.27
N TRP A 12 -2.26 -10.20 -5.47
CA TRP A 12 -2.58 -10.71 -6.81
C TRP A 12 -3.73 -9.92 -7.46
N LYS A 13 -4.82 -9.65 -6.73
CA LYS A 13 -5.94 -8.85 -7.24
C LYS A 13 -5.52 -7.44 -7.67
N ILE A 14 -4.65 -6.78 -6.91
CA ILE A 14 -4.10 -5.46 -7.28
C ILE A 14 -3.33 -5.58 -8.59
N THR A 15 -2.37 -6.52 -8.68
CA THR A 15 -1.54 -6.69 -9.88
C THR A 15 -2.30 -7.10 -11.14
N LYS A 16 -3.53 -7.59 -10.99
CA LYS A 16 -4.41 -8.00 -12.08
C LYS A 16 -5.49 -6.99 -12.42
N GLY A 17 -5.53 -5.81 -11.77
CA GLY A 17 -6.60 -4.83 -11.97
C GLY A 17 -7.98 -5.38 -11.56
N ALA A 18 -8.01 -6.33 -10.63
CA ALA A 18 -9.24 -6.99 -10.19
C ALA A 18 -9.92 -6.25 -9.03
N LEU A 19 -9.21 -5.32 -8.38
CA LEU A 19 -9.81 -4.43 -7.38
C LEU A 19 -10.69 -3.35 -8.05
N PRO A 20 -11.80 -2.96 -7.41
CA PRO A 20 -12.68 -1.90 -7.90
C PRO A 20 -12.08 -0.51 -7.66
N LEU A 21 -10.87 -0.29 -8.16
CA LEU A 21 -10.22 1.03 -8.14
C LEU A 21 -10.77 1.88 -9.27
N GLY A 22 -10.79 3.21 -9.10
CA GLY A 22 -11.23 4.16 -10.13
C GLY A 22 -10.72 3.82 -11.54
N GLU A 23 -9.42 3.56 -11.72
CA GLU A 23 -8.86 3.14 -13.03
C GLU A 23 -9.49 1.85 -13.61
N ASN A 24 -9.82 0.87 -12.77
CA ASN A 24 -10.40 -0.40 -13.20
C ASN A 24 -11.92 -0.30 -13.39
N LEU A 25 -12.58 0.63 -12.70
CA LEU A 25 -13.99 0.94 -12.91
C LEU A 25 -14.19 1.72 -14.21
N GLU A 26 -13.30 2.68 -14.50
CA GLU A 26 -13.28 3.46 -15.74
C GLU A 26 -13.16 2.54 -16.97
N THR A 27 -12.25 1.56 -16.94
CA THR A 27 -12.10 0.58 -18.03
C THR A 27 -13.32 -0.32 -18.23
N ARG A 28 -14.22 -0.40 -17.24
CA ARG A 28 -15.49 -1.14 -17.31
C ARG A 28 -16.69 -0.25 -17.66
N GLY A 29 -16.44 1.01 -18.03
CA GLY A 29 -17.47 1.96 -18.44
C GLY A 29 -18.22 2.62 -17.28
N MET A 30 -17.73 2.52 -16.04
CA MET A 30 -18.28 3.30 -14.93
C MET A 30 -17.66 4.70 -14.93
N THR A 31 -18.49 5.73 -14.79
CA THR A 31 -18.07 7.14 -14.78
C THR A 31 -18.14 7.78 -13.40
N GLU A 32 -18.68 7.06 -12.42
CA GLU A 32 -18.83 7.51 -11.03
C GLU A 32 -17.72 6.94 -10.16
N ASN A 33 -17.33 7.68 -9.12
CA ASN A 33 -16.34 7.25 -8.11
C ASN A 33 -14.95 6.88 -8.68
N LEU A 34 -14.45 7.66 -9.65
CA LEU A 34 -13.12 7.44 -10.26
C LEU A 34 -11.98 8.12 -9.50
N THR A 35 -12.32 8.87 -8.45
CA THR A 35 -11.39 9.65 -7.65
C THR A 35 -11.18 9.03 -6.27
N CYS A 36 -9.99 9.23 -5.73
CA CYS A 36 -9.57 8.75 -4.43
C CYS A 36 -10.41 9.43 -3.35
N THR A 37 -10.99 8.64 -2.45
CA THR A 37 -11.83 9.15 -1.34
C THR A 37 -11.05 10.00 -0.35
N HIS A 38 -9.72 9.85 -0.29
CA HIS A 38 -8.87 10.58 0.65
C HIS A 38 -8.41 11.94 0.15
N CYS A 39 -8.12 12.09 -1.15
CA CYS A 39 -7.54 13.33 -1.68
C CYS A 39 -8.16 13.83 -3.00
N GLY A 40 -9.15 13.13 -3.56
CA GLY A 40 -9.89 13.55 -4.76
C GLY A 40 -9.15 13.42 -6.09
N LEU A 41 -7.91 12.93 -6.12
CA LEU A 41 -7.15 12.69 -7.35
C LEU A 41 -7.58 11.37 -8.02
N LYS A 42 -7.17 11.12 -9.27
CA LYS A 42 -7.46 9.86 -9.99
C LYS A 42 -7.01 8.65 -9.17
N GLU A 43 -7.93 7.73 -8.93
CA GLU A 43 -7.63 6.55 -8.10
C GLU A 43 -7.01 5.43 -8.95
N THR A 44 -5.71 5.22 -8.74
CA THR A 44 -4.92 4.11 -9.29
C THR A 44 -4.35 3.26 -8.16
N ALA A 45 -3.87 2.05 -8.47
CA ALA A 45 -3.19 1.23 -7.46
C ALA A 45 -1.96 1.95 -6.86
N SER A 46 -1.13 2.58 -7.71
CA SER A 46 0.04 3.34 -7.23
C SER A 46 -0.38 4.53 -6.38
N HIS A 47 -1.41 5.25 -6.79
CA HIS A 47 -1.93 6.37 -6.01
C HIS A 47 -2.42 5.89 -4.64
N LEU A 48 -3.38 4.97 -4.59
CA LEU A 48 -4.04 4.56 -3.36
C LEU A 48 -3.08 3.91 -2.35
N PHE A 49 -2.07 3.17 -2.81
CA PHE A 49 -1.17 2.41 -1.93
C PHE A 49 0.21 3.05 -1.72
N LEU A 50 0.64 4.02 -2.55
CA LEU A 50 2.00 4.58 -2.48
C LEU A 50 2.03 6.12 -2.41
N HIS A 51 1.24 6.79 -3.26
CA HIS A 51 1.41 8.23 -3.50
C HIS A 51 0.36 9.12 -2.85
N CYS A 52 -0.77 8.54 -2.44
CA CYS A 52 -1.79 9.27 -1.70
C CYS A 52 -1.19 9.71 -0.36
N GLN A 53 -1.46 10.96 0.04
CA GLN A 53 -0.95 11.48 1.31
C GLN A 53 -1.32 10.56 2.49
N PHE A 54 -2.54 10.04 2.49
CA PHE A 54 -2.99 9.06 3.47
C PHE A 54 -2.11 7.79 3.50
N ALA A 55 -1.75 7.26 2.34
CA ALA A 55 -0.87 6.09 2.25
C ALA A 55 0.55 6.42 2.71
N ILE A 56 1.07 7.59 2.32
CA ILE A 56 2.38 8.10 2.73
C ILE A 56 2.45 8.19 4.26
N ASP A 57 1.44 8.76 4.90
CA ASP A 57 1.39 8.91 6.36
C ASP A 57 1.42 7.54 7.06
N ILE A 58 0.68 6.54 6.55
CA ILE A 58 0.70 5.16 7.05
C ILE A 58 2.09 4.54 6.90
N TRP A 59 2.73 4.74 5.74
CA TRP A 59 4.09 4.25 5.49
C TRP A 59 5.08 4.83 6.48
N TYR A 60 5.04 6.14 6.74
CA TYR A 60 5.92 6.80 7.72
C TYR A 60 5.64 6.39 9.17
N ALA A 61 4.42 5.97 9.50
CA ALA A 61 4.09 5.42 10.82
C ALA A 61 4.56 3.96 11.00
N ALA A 62 4.85 3.24 9.91
CA ALA A 62 5.27 1.84 9.99
C ALA A 62 6.75 1.72 10.44
N PRO A 63 7.10 0.74 11.30
CA PRO A 63 8.48 0.51 11.71
C PRO A 63 9.24 -0.22 10.59
N ILE A 64 9.48 0.46 9.46
CA ILE A 64 10.14 -0.09 8.28
C ILE A 64 11.21 0.90 7.83
N SER A 65 12.41 0.42 7.56
CA SER A 65 13.49 1.27 7.02
C SER A 65 13.33 1.47 5.51
N ASN A 66 13.91 2.55 4.97
CA ASN A 66 13.96 2.83 3.52
C ASN A 66 12.58 3.03 2.85
N LEU A 67 11.68 3.71 3.56
CA LEU A 67 10.31 4.02 3.11
C LEU A 67 10.28 4.88 1.83
N ALA A 68 11.25 5.77 1.66
CA ALA A 68 11.38 6.61 0.47
C ALA A 68 11.48 5.77 -0.81
N ALA A 69 12.07 4.57 -0.75
CA ALA A 69 12.13 3.69 -1.91
C ALA A 69 10.73 3.16 -2.32
N ILE A 70 9.81 2.96 -1.37
CA ILE A 70 8.43 2.55 -1.68
C ILE A 70 7.64 3.75 -2.23
N THR A 71 7.63 4.86 -1.49
CA THR A 71 6.72 5.99 -1.77
C THR A 71 7.10 6.77 -3.02
N THR A 72 8.34 6.66 -3.49
CA THR A 72 8.79 7.31 -4.75
C THR A 72 8.72 6.39 -5.97
N THR A 73 8.38 5.10 -5.81
CA THR A 73 8.29 4.18 -6.94
C THR A 73 7.09 4.53 -7.83
N LEU A 74 7.29 4.50 -9.15
CA LEU A 74 6.27 4.89 -10.13
C LEU A 74 5.07 3.94 -10.18
N ASP A 75 5.29 2.63 -9.97
CA ASP A 75 4.26 1.60 -10.10
C ASP A 75 4.15 0.69 -8.86
N PHE A 76 2.93 0.21 -8.59
CA PHE A 76 2.67 -0.72 -7.49
C PHE A 76 3.51 -2.02 -7.60
N LYS A 77 3.75 -2.51 -8.82
CA LYS A 77 4.51 -3.73 -9.03
C LYS A 77 6.00 -3.56 -8.70
N GLY A 78 6.61 -2.42 -9.05
CA GLY A 78 7.95 -2.07 -8.62
C GLY A 78 8.05 -1.95 -7.10
N ALA A 79 7.09 -1.26 -6.48
CA ALA A 79 7.05 -1.10 -5.03
C ALA A 79 6.93 -2.45 -4.32
N LEU A 80 6.12 -3.39 -4.84
CA LEU A 80 6.00 -4.73 -4.28
C LEU A 80 7.34 -5.50 -4.34
N LYS A 81 8.06 -5.40 -5.46
CA LYS A 81 9.40 -6.00 -5.59
C LYS A 81 10.38 -5.40 -4.58
N LEU A 82 10.37 -4.08 -4.40
CA LEU A 82 11.21 -3.42 -3.41
C LEU A 82 10.83 -3.81 -1.98
N GLY A 83 9.54 -3.91 -1.68
CA GLY A 83 9.00 -4.33 -0.39
C GLY A 83 9.52 -5.68 0.10
N THR A 84 9.82 -6.61 -0.81
CA THR A 84 10.41 -7.91 -0.45
C THR A 84 11.83 -7.83 0.10
N LYS A 85 12.51 -6.69 -0.10
CA LYS A 85 13.88 -6.43 0.35
C LYS A 85 13.96 -5.52 1.57
N LEU A 86 12.82 -5.05 2.08
CA LEU A 86 12.80 -4.13 3.21
C LEU A 86 13.04 -4.86 4.52
N THR A 87 13.80 -4.21 5.38
CA THR A 87 14.02 -4.66 6.76
C THR A 87 13.00 -3.99 7.68
N ASN A 88 12.27 -4.82 8.42
CA ASN A 88 11.43 -4.33 9.51
C ASN A 88 12.35 -3.81 10.61
N LEU A 89 12.07 -2.59 11.08
CA LEU A 89 12.73 -2.04 12.25
C LEU A 89 12.11 -2.66 13.51
N SER A 90 12.89 -2.69 14.57
CA SER A 90 12.40 -3.05 15.90
C SER A 90 11.16 -2.22 16.23
N PRO A 91 10.12 -2.80 16.84
CA PRO A 91 8.89 -2.05 17.12
C PRO A 91 9.20 -0.84 18.00
N ILE A 92 8.87 0.33 17.50
CA ILE A 92 9.01 1.58 18.25
C ILE A 92 7.99 1.51 19.40
N GLY A 93 8.46 1.48 20.65
CA GLY A 93 7.61 1.59 21.84
C GLY A 93 7.34 0.30 22.63
N LEU A 94 7.83 -0.89 22.24
CA LEU A 94 7.66 -2.12 23.05
C LEU A 94 8.50 -2.16 24.34
N HIS A 95 9.38 -1.18 24.58
CA HIS A 95 10.17 -1.09 25.82
C HIS A 95 9.42 -0.40 26.97
N MET A 96 8.32 0.33 26.71
CA MET A 96 7.73 1.24 27.70
C MET A 96 6.62 0.63 28.57
N GLY A 97 6.42 -0.69 28.55
CA GLY A 97 5.45 -1.35 29.43
C GLY A 97 5.65 -2.85 29.51
N PRO A 98 5.25 -3.49 30.64
CA PRO A 98 5.31 -4.93 30.78
C PRO A 98 4.40 -5.59 29.74
N LEU A 99 4.97 -6.53 28.96
CA LEU A 99 4.27 -7.23 27.87
C LEU A 99 3.40 -8.39 28.35
N PHE A 100 3.20 -8.51 29.65
CA PHE A 100 2.35 -9.52 30.28
C PHE A 100 1.89 -9.02 31.66
N PRO A 101 0.68 -9.37 32.14
CA PRO A 101 0.33 -9.23 33.55
C PRO A 101 1.21 -10.10 34.46
#